data_AF-W6QDZ3-F1
#
_entry.id   AF-W6QDZ3-F1
#
_cell.length_a   1.000
_cell.length_b   1.000
_cell.length_c   1.000
_cell.angle_alpha   90.00
_cell.angle_beta   90.00
_cell.angle_gamma   90.00
#
_symmetry.space_group_name_H-M   'P 1'
#
loop_
_entity.id
_entity.type
_entity.pdbx_description
1 polymer ?
#
loop_
_entity_poly.entity_id
_entity_poly.type
_entity_poly.pdbx_seq_one_letter_code
_entity_poly.pdbx_strand_id
1 'polypeptide(L)'
;MANTWRLLFLRRHGSWDDDRREGWTAYQHRTAHGAIFAENITRHFGPYWSQIALAQYAYDHHIDTLRHVYVVNIQNLYTWPYVESCLYPRHGLQWHEDDRYQCWEYGTREYQELLGTKLGRGVARLVLSAWPRGTHRIEAIITWTYVGTLQMRFDIGRI
;
A
#
# COMPACT_ATOMS: atom_id res chain seq x y z
N MET A 1 -6.13 -14.56 23.34
CA MET A 1 -6.67 -14.53 21.97
C MET A 1 -5.49 -14.70 21.03
N ALA A 2 -5.48 -15.72 20.18
CA ALA A 2 -4.38 -15.92 19.23
C ALA A 2 -4.38 -14.75 18.22
N ASN A 3 -3.21 -14.19 17.89
CA ASN A 3 -3.06 -13.22 16.83
C ASN A 3 -3.34 -13.92 15.49
N THR A 4 -4.61 -13.99 15.10
CA THR A 4 -5.02 -14.62 13.84
C THR A 4 -4.79 -13.65 12.71
N TRP A 5 -3.75 -13.89 11.92
CA TRP A 5 -3.52 -13.25 10.64
C TRP A 5 -3.63 -14.32 9.54
N ARG A 6 -4.03 -13.90 8.33
CA ARG A 6 -4.06 -14.78 7.15
C ARG A 6 -3.12 -14.25 6.09
N LEU A 7 -2.30 -15.15 5.53
CA LEU A 7 -1.50 -14.89 4.34
C LEU A 7 -2.19 -15.49 3.12
N LEU A 8 -2.31 -14.69 2.08
CA LEU A 8 -2.71 -15.13 0.75
C LEU A 8 -1.55 -14.88 -0.20
N PHE A 9 -1.22 -15.91 -0.98
CA PHE A 9 -0.30 -15.79 -2.11
C PHE A 9 -0.99 -16.32 -3.36
N LEU A 10 -1.35 -15.42 -4.26
CA LEU A 10 -1.87 -15.75 -5.58
C LEU A 10 -0.81 -15.42 -6.62
N ARG A 11 -0.47 -16.37 -7.49
CA ARG A 11 0.44 -16.15 -8.60
C ARG A 11 -0.15 -16.75 -9.87
N ARG A 12 -0.10 -16.00 -10.96
CA ARG A 12 -0.47 -16.47 -12.29
C ARG A 12 0.65 -16.13 -13.26
N HIS A 13 1.10 -17.13 -14.02
CA HIS A 13 1.91 -16.95 -15.20
C HIS A 13 1.01 -16.89 -16.42
N GLY A 14 1.40 -16.13 -17.43
CA GLY A 14 0.65 -16.07 -18.68
C GLY A 14 1.22 -15.05 -19.63
N SER A 15 0.58 -14.98 -20.78
CA SER A 15 0.84 -14.02 -21.82
C SER A 15 -0.16 -12.87 -21.79
N TRP A 16 0.26 -11.71 -22.32
CA TRP A 16 -0.62 -10.60 -22.67
C TRP A 16 -0.20 -10.02 -24.02
N ASP A 17 -1.00 -9.09 -24.57
CA ASP A 17 -0.73 -8.46 -25.87
C ASP A 17 -0.73 -9.49 -27.02
N ASP A 18 -1.83 -10.23 -27.17
CA ASP A 18 -2.03 -11.30 -28.17
C ASP A 18 -0.86 -12.30 -28.22
N ASP A 19 -0.49 -12.83 -27.05
CA ASP A 19 0.59 -13.81 -26.87
C ASP A 19 2.01 -13.34 -27.22
N ARG A 20 2.21 -12.04 -27.44
CA ARG A 20 3.54 -11.48 -27.79
C ARG A 20 4.44 -11.25 -26.58
N ARG A 21 3.89 -11.22 -25.37
CA ARG A 21 4.65 -10.94 -24.15
C ARG A 21 4.28 -11.88 -23.03
N GLU A 22 5.29 -12.51 -22.44
CA GLU A 22 5.15 -13.37 -21.27
C GLU A 22 5.47 -12.64 -19.98
N GLY A 23 4.84 -13.09 -18.90
CA GLY A 23 5.19 -12.66 -17.56
C GLY A 23 4.18 -13.13 -16.54
N TRP A 24 4.15 -12.43 -15.41
CA TRP A 24 3.44 -12.94 -14.25
C TRP A 24 2.77 -11.84 -13.44
N THR A 25 1.77 -12.25 -12.69
CA THR A 25 1.10 -11.41 -11.72
C THR A 25 1.14 -12.15 -10.39
N ALA A 26 1.51 -11.46 -9.32
CA ALA A 26 1.40 -12.00 -7.97
C ALA A 26 0.81 -10.99 -6.98
N TYR A 27 0.02 -11.54 -6.06
CA TYR A 27 -0.59 -10.85 -4.94
C TYR A 27 -0.21 -11.60 -3.67
N GLN A 28 0.65 -10.99 -2.86
CA GLN A 28 0.98 -11.45 -1.53
C GLN A 28 0.46 -10.44 -0.51
N HIS A 29 -0.54 -10.86 0.27
CA HIS A 29 -1.13 -10.01 1.29
C HIS A 29 -1.25 -10.75 2.62
N ARG A 30 -0.99 -10.04 3.72
CA ARG A 30 -1.45 -10.46 5.06
C ARG A 30 -2.63 -9.61 5.51
N THR A 31 -3.61 -10.23 6.13
CA THR A 31 -4.76 -9.54 6.73
C THR A 31 -4.84 -9.88 8.21
N ALA A 32 -5.13 -8.87 9.02
CA ALA A 32 -5.43 -9.00 10.43
C ALA A 32 -6.56 -8.03 10.78
N HIS A 33 -7.17 -8.21 11.96
CA HIS A 33 -8.21 -7.27 12.40
C HIS A 33 -7.67 -5.83 12.40
N GLY A 34 -8.33 -4.96 11.65
CA GLY A 34 -7.91 -3.57 11.44
C GLY A 34 -6.77 -3.28 10.48
N ALA A 35 -6.14 -4.28 9.85
CA ALA A 35 -4.98 -4.06 9.00
C ALA A 35 -4.90 -4.96 7.74
N ILE A 36 -4.45 -4.36 6.65
CA ILE A 36 -4.00 -5.05 5.42
C ILE A 36 -2.51 -4.78 5.25
N PHE A 37 -1.74 -5.81 4.93
CA PHE A 37 -0.33 -5.71 4.56
C PHE A 37 -0.15 -6.16 3.11
N ALA A 38 0.23 -5.25 2.23
CA ALA A 38 0.53 -5.50 0.83
C ALA A 38 2.04 -5.64 0.64
N GLU A 39 2.50 -6.84 0.28
CA GLU A 39 3.94 -7.18 0.32
C GLU A 39 4.53 -7.38 -1.06
N ASN A 40 3.91 -8.22 -1.88
CA ASN A 40 4.32 -8.45 -3.27
C ASN A 40 3.11 -8.28 -4.18
N ILE A 41 3.06 -7.15 -4.88
CA ILE A 41 1.89 -6.68 -5.65
C ILE A 41 2.23 -6.42 -7.12
N THR A 42 2.93 -7.38 -7.73
CA THR A 42 3.32 -7.32 -9.15
C THR A 42 2.14 -7.67 -10.04
N ARG A 43 1.88 -6.84 -11.05
CA ARG A 43 0.75 -7.05 -11.97
C ARG A 43 1.13 -6.74 -13.41
N HIS A 44 1.06 -7.77 -14.25
CA HIS A 44 1.06 -7.65 -15.70
C HIS A 44 -0.37 -7.76 -16.28
N PHE A 45 -1.24 -8.57 -15.68
CA PHE A 45 -2.61 -8.82 -16.14
C PHE A 45 -3.55 -9.12 -14.95
N GLY A 46 -4.86 -9.15 -15.19
CA GLY A 46 -5.86 -9.46 -14.16
C GLY A 46 -6.28 -8.26 -13.30
N PRO A 47 -6.91 -8.47 -12.13
CA PRO A 47 -7.47 -7.40 -11.29
C PRO A 47 -6.37 -6.52 -10.65
N TYR A 48 -6.72 -5.42 -9.99
CA TYR A 48 -5.75 -4.67 -9.18
C TYR A 48 -5.53 -5.36 -7.83
N TRP A 49 -4.31 -5.29 -7.29
CA TRP A 49 -3.98 -5.87 -5.98
C TRP A 49 -4.93 -5.39 -4.88
N SER A 50 -5.36 -4.12 -4.94
CA SER A 50 -6.27 -3.51 -3.97
C SER A 50 -7.63 -4.20 -3.92
N GLN A 51 -8.13 -4.70 -5.06
CA GLN A 51 -9.39 -5.44 -5.12
C GLN A 51 -9.24 -6.81 -4.45
N ILE A 52 -8.12 -7.48 -4.70
CA ILE A 52 -7.83 -8.80 -4.11
C ILE A 52 -7.62 -8.68 -2.59
N ALA A 53 -6.85 -7.69 -2.15
CA ALA A 53 -6.61 -7.44 -0.73
C ALA A 53 -7.91 -7.10 0.01
N LEU A 54 -8.75 -6.25 -0.59
CA LEU A 54 -10.04 -5.88 -0.02
C LEU A 54 -10.99 -7.08 0.08
N ALA A 55 -11.08 -7.91 -0.97
CA ALA A 55 -11.90 -9.11 -0.95
C ALA A 55 -11.44 -10.10 0.14
N GLN A 56 -10.13 -10.29 0.29
CA GLN A 56 -9.57 -11.12 1.35
C GLN A 56 -9.89 -10.57 2.74
N TYR A 57 -9.73 -9.25 2.94
CA TYR A 57 -10.04 -8.63 4.22
C TYR A 57 -11.52 -8.78 4.58
N ALA A 58 -12.42 -8.49 3.64
CA ALA A 58 -13.85 -8.57 3.83
C ALA A 58 -14.36 -10.00 4.08
N TYR A 59 -13.61 -11.03 3.66
CA TYR A 59 -13.91 -12.42 3.96
C TYR A 59 -13.69 -12.75 5.44
N ASP A 60 -12.66 -12.18 6.07
CA ASP A 60 -12.26 -12.50 7.45
C ASP A 60 -12.74 -11.47 8.49
N HIS A 61 -12.99 -10.23 8.06
CA HIS A 61 -13.26 -9.10 8.94
C HIS A 61 -14.34 -8.18 8.36
N HIS A 62 -15.13 -7.57 9.24
CA HIS A 62 -16.07 -6.54 8.82
C HIS A 62 -15.30 -5.31 8.30
N ILE A 63 -15.69 -4.75 7.15
CA ILE A 63 -14.91 -3.70 6.48
C ILE A 63 -14.68 -2.46 7.35
N ASP A 64 -15.66 -2.05 8.15
CA ASP A 64 -15.56 -0.91 9.08
C ASP A 64 -14.55 -1.11 10.21
N THR A 65 -13.96 -2.30 10.34
CA THR A 65 -12.84 -2.52 11.27
C THR A 65 -11.50 -2.07 10.69
N LEU A 66 -11.38 -1.91 9.37
CA LEU A 66 -10.13 -1.56 8.67
C LEU A 66 -9.68 -0.14 9.03
N ARG A 67 -8.46 -0.02 9.55
CA ARG A 67 -7.85 1.25 9.95
C ARG A 67 -6.52 1.53 9.26
N HIS A 68 -5.80 0.48 8.87
CA HIS A 68 -4.44 0.63 8.35
C HIS A 68 -4.22 -0.22 7.10
N VAL A 69 -3.58 0.40 6.09
CA VAL A 69 -3.03 -0.33 4.94
C VAL A 69 -1.53 -0.13 4.95
N TYR A 70 -0.79 -1.21 5.12
CA TYR A 70 0.67 -1.26 5.04
C TYR A 70 1.07 -1.66 3.64
N VAL A 71 2.02 -0.95 3.05
CA VAL A 71 2.73 -1.36 1.84
C VAL A 71 4.18 -1.56 2.23
N VAL A 72 4.61 -2.81 2.25
CA VAL A 72 5.88 -3.21 2.84
C VAL A 72 6.90 -3.65 1.79
N ASN A 73 8.17 -3.51 2.12
CA ASN A 73 9.30 -3.89 1.26
C ASN A 73 9.17 -3.29 -0.14
N ILE A 74 8.83 -2.00 -0.20
CA ILE A 74 8.63 -1.32 -1.47
C ILE A 74 9.95 -1.39 -2.22
N GLN A 75 9.92 -1.89 -3.45
CA GLN A 75 11.05 -1.87 -4.40
C GLN A 75 10.65 -1.18 -5.72
N ASN A 76 9.50 -0.51 -5.73
CA ASN A 76 8.97 0.11 -6.94
C ASN A 76 9.82 1.33 -7.35
N LEU A 77 10.24 1.35 -8.61
CA LEU A 77 11.09 2.36 -9.24
C LEU A 77 10.52 3.79 -9.30
N TYR A 78 9.32 4.04 -8.78
CA TYR A 78 8.75 5.39 -8.74
C TYR A 78 8.56 5.90 -7.32
N THR A 79 8.03 5.07 -6.42
CA THR A 79 7.74 5.53 -5.05
C THR A 79 9.02 5.62 -4.22
N TRP A 80 9.88 4.61 -4.29
CA TRP A 80 11.16 4.65 -3.56
C TRP A 80 12.04 5.81 -4.00
N PRO A 81 12.39 5.99 -5.28
CA PRO A 81 13.32 7.05 -5.67
C PRO A 81 12.79 8.45 -5.35
N TYR A 82 11.48 8.65 -5.43
CA TYR A 82 10.86 9.91 -5.02
C TYR A 82 11.06 10.16 -3.51
N VAL A 83 10.84 9.16 -2.65
CA VAL A 83 11.02 9.36 -1.21
C VAL A 83 12.48 9.60 -0.87
N GLU A 84 13.39 8.78 -1.43
CA GLU A 84 14.83 8.83 -1.15
C GLU A 84 15.49 10.10 -1.67
N SER A 85 15.24 10.45 -2.93
CA SER A 85 15.98 11.52 -3.61
C SER A 85 15.27 12.87 -3.56
N CYS A 86 13.99 12.92 -3.17
CA CYS A 86 13.21 14.17 -3.21
C CYS A 86 12.49 14.49 -1.90
N LEU A 87 11.74 13.54 -1.32
CA LEU A 87 10.95 13.82 -0.12
C LEU A 87 11.86 13.99 1.11
N TYR A 88 12.66 12.98 1.43
CA TYR A 88 13.48 12.98 2.64
C TYR A 88 14.53 14.11 2.65
N PRO A 89 15.28 14.36 1.57
CA PRO A 89 16.25 15.46 1.53
C PRO A 89 15.64 16.84 1.77
N ARG A 90 14.38 17.07 1.34
CA ARG A 90 13.67 18.35 1.59
C ARG A 90 13.41 18.61 3.07
N HIS A 91 13.37 17.55 3.87
CA HIS A 91 13.12 17.61 5.32
C HIS A 91 14.39 17.33 6.13
N GLY A 92 15.57 17.31 5.49
CA GLY A 92 16.84 17.02 6.16
C GLY A 92 16.96 15.58 6.65
N LEU A 93 16.14 14.66 6.11
CA LEU A 93 16.14 13.26 6.47
C LEU A 93 17.13 12.46 5.60
N GLN A 94 17.83 11.53 6.23
CA GLN A 94 18.78 10.62 5.63
C GLN A 94 18.21 9.19 5.59
N TRP A 95 18.21 8.59 4.39
CA TRP A 95 17.55 7.31 4.09
C TRP A 95 17.93 6.14 5.02
N HIS A 96 19.19 6.09 5.44
CA HIS A 96 19.75 5.00 6.25
C HIS A 96 19.98 5.36 7.72
N GLU A 97 19.93 6.64 8.08
CA GLU A 97 20.23 7.10 9.44
C GLU A 97 18.96 7.41 10.24
N ASP A 98 17.88 7.79 9.56
CA ASP A 98 16.61 8.09 10.21
C ASP A 98 15.68 6.88 10.25
N ASP A 99 15.67 6.18 11.39
CA ASP A 99 14.76 5.07 11.69
C ASP A 99 13.37 5.52 12.16
N ARG A 100 13.19 6.83 12.35
CA ARG A 100 11.94 7.41 12.87
C ARG A 100 10.86 7.43 11.79
N TYR A 101 9.65 7.06 12.23
CA TYR A 101 8.43 7.21 11.43
C TYR A 101 8.20 8.67 11.07
N GLN A 102 8.06 8.95 9.78
CA GLN A 102 7.67 10.27 9.28
C GLN A 102 6.19 10.27 8.98
N CYS A 103 5.45 11.26 9.50
CA CYS A 103 4.01 11.38 9.33
C CYS A 103 3.70 12.52 8.37
N TRP A 104 2.96 12.22 7.30
CA TRP A 104 2.53 13.18 6.29
C TRP A 104 1.01 13.31 6.35
N GLU A 105 0.53 14.37 6.99
CA GLU A 105 -0.89 14.58 7.28
C GLU A 105 -1.69 15.00 6.05
N TYR A 106 -2.98 14.65 6.05
CA TYR A 106 -3.93 15.05 5.02
C TYR A 106 -3.87 16.56 4.75
N GLY A 107 -3.83 16.93 3.46
CA GLY A 107 -3.81 18.32 3.02
C GLY A 107 -2.41 18.92 2.88
N THR A 108 -1.36 18.27 3.40
CA THR A 108 0.04 18.69 3.15
C THR A 108 0.45 18.38 1.71
N ARG A 109 1.51 19.06 1.25
CA ARG A 109 2.08 18.84 -0.09
C ARG A 109 2.63 17.42 -0.22
N GLU A 110 3.34 16.97 0.80
CA GLU A 110 3.98 15.67 0.91
C GLU A 110 2.95 14.54 0.83
N TYR A 111 1.85 14.70 1.57
CA TYR A 111 0.71 13.78 1.49
C TYR A 111 0.18 13.66 0.05
N GLN A 112 -0.04 14.78 -0.64
CA GLN A 112 -0.57 14.76 -2.01
C GLN A 112 0.40 14.13 -3.01
N GLU A 113 1.70 14.42 -2.88
CA GLU A 113 2.74 13.84 -3.72
C GLU A 113 2.84 12.33 -3.51
N LEU A 114 2.81 11.85 -2.26
CA LEU A 114 2.79 10.42 -1.92
C LEU A 114 1.52 9.73 -2.43
N LEU A 115 0.36 10.37 -2.28
CA LEU A 115 -0.92 9.86 -2.79
C LEU A 115 -0.92 9.76 -4.32
N GLY A 116 -0.22 10.66 -5.01
CA GLY A 116 -0.04 10.66 -6.46
C GLY A 116 0.81 9.52 -7.01
N THR A 117 1.65 8.87 -6.17
CA THR A 117 2.47 7.73 -6.57
C THR A 117 1.61 6.53 -7.00
N LYS A 118 2.21 5.54 -7.69
CA LYS A 118 1.49 4.33 -8.10
C LYS A 118 0.93 3.55 -6.89
N LEU A 119 1.66 3.52 -5.78
CA LEU A 119 1.24 2.87 -4.55
C LEU A 119 0.16 3.67 -3.83
N GLY A 120 0.36 4.98 -3.66
CA GLY A 120 -0.64 5.88 -3.08
C GLY A 120 -1.98 5.80 -3.80
N ARG A 121 -1.98 5.85 -5.14
CA ARG A 121 -3.20 5.66 -5.95
C ARG A 121 -3.82 4.28 -5.78
N GLY A 122 -3.02 3.24 -5.58
CA GLY A 122 -3.50 1.89 -5.30
C GLY A 122 -4.29 1.83 -3.99
N VAL A 123 -3.76 2.43 -2.93
CA VAL A 123 -4.43 2.52 -1.63
C VAL A 123 -5.65 3.44 -1.68
N ALA A 124 -5.56 4.59 -2.36
CA ALA A 124 -6.70 5.48 -2.56
C ALA A 124 -7.88 4.74 -3.22
N ARG A 125 -7.61 3.94 -4.27
CA ARG A 125 -8.62 3.10 -4.92
C ARG A 125 -9.18 2.03 -3.98
N LEU A 126 -8.36 1.46 -3.11
CA LEU A 126 -8.82 0.52 -2.08
C LEU A 126 -9.85 1.19 -1.17
N VAL A 127 -9.51 2.36 -0.60
CA VAL A 127 -10.39 3.11 0.30
C VAL A 127 -11.69 3.51 -0.40
N LEU A 128 -11.61 4.03 -1.63
CA LEU A 128 -12.78 4.42 -2.42
C LEU A 128 -13.69 3.24 -2.80
N SER A 129 -13.16 2.01 -2.81
CA SER A 129 -13.93 0.80 -3.11
C SER A 129 -14.49 0.11 -1.88
N ALA A 130 -13.92 0.38 -0.70
CA ALA A 130 -14.27 -0.27 0.56
C ALA A 130 -15.52 0.32 1.21
N TRP A 131 -15.80 1.60 1.00
CA TRP A 131 -16.91 2.31 1.65
C TRP A 131 -17.71 3.20 0.70
N PRO A 132 -18.95 3.58 1.07
CA PRO A 132 -19.67 4.63 0.36
C PRO A 132 -18.84 5.90 0.26
N ARG A 133 -18.96 6.60 -0.87
CA ARG A 133 -18.20 7.83 -1.12
C ARG A 133 -18.45 8.86 -0.03
N GLY A 134 -17.38 9.55 0.39
CA GLY A 134 -17.46 10.63 1.38
C GLY A 134 -17.60 10.16 2.84
N THR A 135 -17.42 8.87 3.13
CA THR A 135 -17.52 8.35 4.51
C THR A 135 -16.16 8.11 5.16
N HIS A 136 -15.13 7.82 4.37
CA HIS A 136 -13.79 7.51 4.86
C HIS A 136 -12.73 8.18 3.99
N ARG A 137 -11.58 8.46 4.60
CA ARG A 137 -10.40 9.02 3.93
C ARG A 137 -9.12 8.42 4.51
N ILE A 138 -8.04 8.60 3.76
CA ILE A 138 -6.69 8.45 4.31
C ILE A 138 -6.38 9.76 5.06
N GLU A 139 -6.12 9.67 6.35
CA GLU A 139 -5.85 10.83 7.23
C GLU A 139 -4.36 11.17 7.29
N ALA A 140 -3.52 10.15 7.19
CA ALA A 140 -2.08 10.31 7.19
C ALA A 140 -1.43 9.20 6.38
N ILE A 141 -0.27 9.54 5.81
CA ILE A 141 0.65 8.57 5.20
C ILE A 141 1.90 8.58 6.05
N ILE A 142 2.32 7.43 6.53
CA ILE A 142 3.51 7.27 7.36
C ILE A 142 4.55 6.55 6.52
N THR A 143 5.78 7.05 6.53
CA THR A 143 6.92 6.43 5.84
C THR A 143 8.05 6.16 6.83
N TRP A 144 8.74 5.04 6.66
CA TRP A 144 9.96 4.71 7.39
C TRP A 144 10.81 3.74 6.57
N THR A 145 12.08 3.60 6.94
CA THR A 145 12.95 2.59 6.35
C THR A 145 13.08 1.41 7.31
N TYR A 146 13.12 0.20 6.76
CA TYR A 146 13.39 -1.02 7.51
C TYR A 146 14.32 -1.89 6.69
N VAL A 147 15.50 -2.21 7.25
CA VAL A 147 16.54 -3.01 6.59
C VAL A 147 16.84 -2.47 5.18
N GLY A 148 17.00 -1.15 5.07
CA GLY A 148 17.32 -0.46 3.81
C GLY A 148 16.17 -0.37 2.80
N THR A 149 14.95 -0.79 3.14
CA THR A 149 13.78 -0.73 2.24
C THR A 149 12.72 0.23 2.75
N LEU A 150 12.05 0.94 1.83
CA LEU A 150 10.94 1.82 2.17
C LEU A 150 9.71 1.01 2.60
N GLN A 151 9.07 1.49 3.65
CA GLN A 151 7.81 1.00 4.17
C GLN A 151 6.82 2.16 4.23
N MET A 152 5.55 1.88 3.97
CA MET A 152 4.48 2.87 4.06
C MET A 152 3.29 2.32 4.85
N ARG A 153 2.64 3.18 5.63
CA ARG A 153 1.35 2.91 6.27
C ARG A 153 0.40 4.04 5.94
N PHE A 154 -0.82 3.68 5.58
CA PHE A 154 -1.91 4.62 5.31
C PHE A 154 -2.92 4.47 6.43
N ASP A 155 -3.13 5.54 7.19
CA ASP A 155 -4.10 5.56 8.28
C ASP A 155 -5.45 6.04 7.74
N ILE A 156 -6.48 5.26 8.00
CA ILE A 156 -7.83 5.46 7.49
C ILE A 156 -8.74 5.89 8.63
N GLY A 157 -9.46 6.98 8.41
CA GLY A 157 -10.42 7.54 9.34
C GLY A 157 -11.77 7.81 8.68
N ARG A 158 -12.79 7.92 9.52
CA ARG A 158 -14.15 8.31 9.13
C ARG A 158 -14.21 9.84 8.99
N ILE A 159 -14.93 10.33 7.98
CA ILE A 159 -15.18 11.76 7.75
C ILE A 159 -16.38 12.22 8.58
#